data_AF-A0A3S5A1Z4-F1
#
_entry.id   AF-A0A3S5A1Z4-F1
#
_cell.length_a   1.000
_cell.length_b   1.000
_cell.length_c   1.000
_cell.angle_alpha   90.00
_cell.angle_beta   90.00
_cell.angle_gamma   90.00
#
_symmetry.space_group_name_H-M   'P 1'
#
loop_
_entity.id
_entity.type
_entity.pdbx_description
1 polymer ?
#
loop_
_entity_poly.entity_id
_entity_poly.type
_entity_poly.pdbx_seq_one_letter_code
_entity_poly.pdbx_strand_id
1 'polypeptide(L)'
;EFYKAIDNCNEVISRDTENVKALYRRGKCYFETWDLDLAEADLKRAAKLSPSLAAMVQTDLATLAEKKRNREMADRRLLAGKMSLQSSNG
;
A
#
# COMPACT_ATOMS: atom_id res chain seq x y z
N GLU A 1 0.82 -16.54 -0.89
CA GLU A 1 0.12 -16.57 -2.20
C GLU A 1 -0.03 -15.19 -2.86
N PHE A 2 0.15 -14.08 -2.12
CA PHE A 2 -0.01 -12.71 -2.65
C PHE A 2 0.90 -12.38 -3.84
N TYR A 3 2.16 -12.81 -3.85
CA TYR A 3 3.08 -12.57 -4.98
C TYR A 3 2.59 -13.19 -6.30
N LYS A 4 2.07 -14.42 -6.25
CA LYS A 4 1.47 -15.06 -7.43
C LYS A 4 0.21 -14.32 -7.90
N ALA A 5 -0.58 -13.80 -6.97
CA ALA A 5 -1.75 -12.98 -7.32
C ALA A 5 -1.33 -11.64 -7.96
N ILE A 6 -0.24 -11.03 -7.48
CA ILE A 6 0.36 -9.83 -8.08
C ILE A 6 0.81 -10.13 -9.52
N ASP A 7 1.53 -11.23 -9.75
CA ASP A 7 1.98 -11.62 -11.09
C ASP A 7 0.80 -11.86 -12.04
N ASN A 8 -0.24 -12.56 -11.58
CA ASN A 8 -1.46 -12.76 -12.37
C ASN A 8 -2.14 -11.42 -12.69
N CYS A 9 -2.18 -10.47 -11.74
CA CYS A 9 -2.74 -9.16 -12.02
C CYS A 9 -1.87 -8.34 -12.98
N ASN A 10 -0.54 -8.47 -12.91
CA ASN A 10 0.39 -7.84 -13.84
C ASN A 10 0.14 -8.31 -15.27
N GLU A 11 -0.07 -9.62 -15.46
CA GLU A 11 -0.41 -10.23 -16.74
C GLU A 11 -1.76 -9.74 -17.29
N VAL A 12 -2.74 -9.47 -16.44
CA VAL A 12 -4.01 -8.88 -16.89
C VAL A 12 -3.81 -7.41 -17.26
N ILE A 13 -3.10 -6.65 -16.42
CA ILE A 13 -2.87 -5.22 -16.62
C ILE A 13 -1.98 -4.94 -17.84
N SER A 14 -1.08 -5.85 -18.20
CA SER A 14 -0.26 -5.73 -19.42
C SER A 14 -1.10 -5.82 -20.70
N ARG A 15 -2.22 -6.56 -20.65
CA ARG A 15 -3.17 -6.69 -21.76
C ARG A 15 -4.27 -5.63 -21.72
N ASP A 16 -4.71 -5.26 -20.52
CA ASP A 16 -5.75 -4.26 -20.26
C ASP A 16 -5.34 -3.35 -19.09
N THR A 17 -4.73 -2.22 -19.44
CA THR A 17 -4.15 -1.32 -18.43
C THR A 17 -5.20 -0.62 -17.57
N GLU A 18 -6.47 -0.65 -17.97
CA GLU A 18 -7.59 0.00 -17.28
C GLU A 18 -8.52 -1.03 -16.60
N ASN A 19 -8.05 -2.27 -16.47
CA ASN A 19 -8.81 -3.32 -15.80
C ASN A 19 -8.99 -3.01 -14.31
N VAL A 20 -10.14 -2.43 -13.96
CA VAL A 20 -10.49 -2.02 -12.58
C VAL A 20 -10.33 -3.17 -11.59
N LYS A 21 -10.74 -4.38 -11.97
CA LYS A 21 -10.68 -5.55 -11.08
C LYS A 21 -9.23 -5.99 -10.82
N ALA A 22 -8.38 -6.00 -11.84
CA ALA A 22 -6.98 -6.35 -11.69
C ALA A 22 -6.22 -5.30 -10.88
N LEU A 23 -6.45 -4.01 -11.14
CA LEU A 23 -5.87 -2.91 -10.36
C LEU A 23 -6.27 -3.00 -8.89
N TYR A 24 -7.57 -3.16 -8.59
CA TYR A 24 -8.03 -3.26 -7.21
C TYR A 24 -7.45 -4.49 -6.49
N ARG A 25 -7.44 -5.66 -7.13
CA ARG A 25 -6.88 -6.89 -6.56
C ARG A 25 -5.38 -6.80 -6.31
N ARG A 26 -4.63 -6.23 -7.24
CA ARG A 26 -3.18 -6.01 -7.09
C ARG A 26 -2.89 -5.03 -5.95
N GLY A 27 -3.65 -3.94 -5.87
CA GLY A 27 -3.57 -2.98 -4.77
C GLY A 27 -3.82 -3.61 -3.40
N LYS A 28 -4.82 -4.49 -3.27
CA LYS A 28 -5.06 -5.25 -2.03
C LYS A 28 -3.91 -6.22 -1.72
N CYS A 29 -3.33 -6.89 -2.72
CA CYS A 29 -2.17 -7.76 -2.49
C CYS A 29 -0.96 -6.97 -1.99
N TYR A 30 -0.67 -5.81 -2.59
CA TYR A 30 0.40 -4.93 -2.11
C TYR A 30 0.16 -4.40 -0.68
N PHE A 31 -1.11 -4.17 -0.32
CA PHE A 31 -1.45 -3.78 1.05
C PHE A 31 -1.11 -4.88 2.07
N GLU A 32 -1.32 -6.15 1.71
CA GLU A 32 -0.97 -7.32 2.54
C GLU A 32 0.55 -7.58 2.58
N THR A 33 1.27 -7.30 1.49
CA THR A 33 2.75 -7.46 1.43
C THR A 33 3.52 -6.25 1.96
N TRP A 34 2.85 -5.24 2.51
CA TRP A 34 3.42 -4.00 3.04
C TRP A 34 4.06 -3.07 1.99
N ASP A 35 3.76 -3.28 0.71
CA ASP A 35 4.11 -2.38 -0.39
C ASP A 35 3.09 -1.24 -0.49
N LEU A 36 2.98 -0.45 0.59
CA LEU A 36 1.86 0.47 0.81
C LEU A 36 1.79 1.61 -0.24
N ASP A 37 2.91 1.98 -0.87
CA ASP A 37 2.91 2.98 -1.95
C ASP A 37 2.33 2.42 -3.26
N LEU A 38 2.67 1.18 -3.60
CA LEU A 38 2.13 0.50 -4.77
C LEU A 38 0.63 0.20 -4.59
N ALA A 39 0.25 -0.21 -3.37
CA ALA A 39 -1.14 -0.40 -3.00
C ALA A 39 -1.97 0.87 -3.23
N GLU A 40 -1.49 2.01 -2.75
CA GLU A 40 -2.17 3.29 -2.89
C GLU A 40 -2.34 3.71 -4.36
N ALA A 41 -1.30 3.54 -5.17
CA ALA A 41 -1.33 3.89 -6.59
C ALA A 41 -2.39 3.08 -7.36
N ASP A 42 -2.41 1.77 -7.15
CA ASP A 42 -3.36 0.87 -7.82
C ASP A 42 -4.81 1.13 -7.38
N LEU A 43 -5.03 1.33 -6.08
CA LEU A 43 -6.35 1.64 -5.53
C LEU A 43 -6.87 2.97 -6.08
N LYS A 44 -6.05 4.02 -6.09
CA LYS A 44 -6.42 5.34 -6.67
C LYS A 44 -6.78 5.22 -8.15
N ARG A 45 -6.02 4.44 -8.93
CA ARG A 45 -6.32 4.22 -10.34
C ARG A 45 -7.64 3.48 -10.53
N ALA A 46 -7.91 2.45 -9.72
CA ALA A 46 -9.18 1.71 -9.77
C ALA A 46 -10.38 2.61 -9.44
N ALA A 47 -10.28 3.48 -8.43
CA ALA A 47 -11.34 4.44 -8.08
C ALA A 47 -11.58 5.49 -9.17
N LYS A 48 -10.51 5.94 -9.84
CA LYS A 48 -10.64 6.89 -10.97
C LYS A 48 -11.39 6.29 -12.14
N LEU A 49 -11.16 5.00 -12.42
CA LEU A 49 -11.78 4.28 -13.54
C LEU A 49 -13.20 3.79 -13.23
N SER A 50 -13.53 3.54 -11.96
CA SER A 50 -14.87 3.13 -11.54
C SER A 50 -15.36 3.95 -10.35
N PRO A 51 -16.23 4.95 -10.59
CA PRO A 51 -16.83 5.76 -9.53
C PRO A 51 -17.60 4.94 -8.50
N SER A 52 -18.23 3.83 -8.91
CA SER A 52 -18.93 2.91 -8.00
C SER A 52 -17.99 2.23 -7.00
N LEU A 53 -16.71 2.07 -7.37
CA LEU A 53 -15.68 1.52 -6.49
C LEU A 53 -15.06 2.59 -5.59
N ALA A 54 -15.21 3.88 -5.94
CA ALA A 54 -14.51 4.96 -5.27
C ALA A 54 -14.79 5.01 -3.77
N ALA A 55 -16.04 4.87 -3.34
CA ALA A 55 -16.41 4.88 -1.92
C ALA A 55 -15.71 3.76 -1.13
N MET A 56 -15.65 2.55 -1.69
CA MET A 56 -14.95 1.42 -1.07
C MET A 56 -13.44 1.63 -1.02
N VAL A 57 -12.87 2.14 -2.11
CA VAL A 57 -11.45 2.47 -2.19
C VAL A 57 -11.06 3.58 -1.20
N GLN A 58 -11.92 4.58 -0.96
CA GLN A 58 -11.62 5.62 0.02
C GLN A 58 -11.43 5.03 1.42
N THR A 59 -12.24 4.05 1.81
CA THR A 59 -12.06 3.33 3.08
C THR A 59 -10.74 2.57 3.12
N ASP A 60 -10.40 1.83 2.06
CA ASP A 60 -9.12 1.12 1.96
C ASP A 60 -7.91 2.10 2.05
N LEU A 61 -8.00 3.26 1.40
CA LEU A 61 -6.96 4.29 1.42
C LEU A 61 -6.80 4.93 2.81
N ALA A 62 -7.89 5.14 3.54
CA ALA A 62 -7.84 5.65 4.91
C ALA A 62 -7.10 4.69 5.84
N THR A 63 -7.40 3.39 5.77
CA THR A 63 -6.70 2.35 6.54
C THR A 63 -5.22 2.26 6.14
N LEU A 64 -4.91 2.39 4.85
CA LEU A 64 -3.54 2.40 4.34
C LEU A 64 -2.74 3.59 4.89
N ALA A 65 -3.33 4.79 4.91
CA ALA A 65 -2.69 5.98 5.46
C ALA A 65 -2.39 5.82 6.96
N GLU A 66 -3.31 5.24 7.73
CA GLU A 66 -3.08 4.94 9.14
C GLU A 66 -1.92 3.94 9.32
N LYS A 67 -1.90 2.86 8.53
CA LYS A 67 -0.84 1.85 8.56
C LYS A 67 0.53 2.46 8.22
N LYS A 68 0.61 3.35 7.22
CA LYS A 68 1.84 4.11 6.89
C LYS A 68 2.30 4.99 8.05
N ARG A 69 1.38 5.77 8.63
CA ARG A 69 1.68 6.67 9.76
C ARG A 69 2.19 5.92 10.98
N ASN A 70 1.58 4.79 11.30
CA ASN A 70 1.98 3.96 12.44
C ASN A 70 3.39 3.39 12.25
N ARG A 71 3.72 2.96 11.02
CA ARG A 71 5.08 2.52 10.66
C ARG A 71 6.09 3.65 10.78
N GLU A 72 5.81 4.82 10.20
CA GLU A 72 6.70 5.97 10.28
C GLU A 72 6.94 6.40 11.74
N MET A 73 5.89 6.39 12.57
CA MET A 73 6.01 6.71 13.98
C MET A 73 6.87 5.69 14.74
N ALA A 74 6.68 4.39 14.47
CA ALA A 74 7.48 3.33 15.07
C ALA A 74 8.97 3.46 14.67
N ASP A 75 9.24 3.72 13.39
CA ASP A 75 10.58 3.91 12.85
C ASP A 75 11.25 5.15 13.46
N ARG A 76 10.52 6.27 13.57
CA ARG A 76 10.99 7.50 14.23
C ARG A 76 11.31 7.26 15.71
N ARG A 77 10.46 6.52 16.43
CA ARG A 77 10.67 6.19 17.85
C ARG A 77 11.91 5.32 18.03
N LEU A 78 12.10 4.33 17.15
CA LEU A 78 13.28 3.47 17.17
C LEU A 78 14.56 4.28 16.93
N LEU A 79 14.54 5.21 15.97
CA LEU A 79 15.69 6.08 15.70
C LEU A 79 16.01 6.99 16.88
N ALA A 80 14.99 7.63 17.47
CA ALA A 80 15.17 8.50 18.63
C ALA A 80 15.79 7.75 19.83
N GLY A 81 15.34 6.52 20.11
CA GLY A 81 15.89 5.69 21.19
C GLY A 81 17.31 5.19 20.95
N LYS A 82 17.72 4.98 19.69
CA LYS A 82 19.11 4.61 19.35
C LYS A 82 20.08 5.79 19.55
N MET A 83 19.66 7.00 19.23
CA MET A 83 20.48 8.21 19.39
C MET A 83 20.75 8.56 20.86
N SER A 84 19.79 8.34 21.76
CA SER A 84 19.97 8.57 23.18
C SER A 84 20.97 7.59 23.84
N LEU A 85 21.07 6.36 23.34
CA LEU A 85 22.01 5.35 23.86
C LEU A 85 23.46 5.59 23.41
N GLN A 86 23.68 6.08 22.20
CA GLN A 86 25.05 6.37 21.70
C GLN A 86 25.68 7.60 22.35
N SER A 87 24.87 8.52 22.89
CA SER A 87 25.36 9.74 23.54
C SER A 87 25.75 9.55 25.02
N SER A 88 25.50 8.36 25.58
CA SER A 88 25.73 8.05 27.00
C SER A 88 27.04 7.29 27.26
N ASN A 89 27.86 7.08 26.23
CA ASN A 89 29.06 6.23 26.29
C ASN A 89 30.36 6.98 25.96
N GLY A 90 30.42 8.28 26.28
CA GLY A 90 31.58 9.15 26.12
C GLY A 90 32.03 9.77 27.43
#